data_AF-A0A2D5APF7-F1
#
_entry.id   AF-A0A2D5APF7-F1
#
_cell.length_a   1.000
_cell.length_b   1.000
_cell.length_c   1.000
_cell.angle_alpha   90.00
_cell.angle_beta   90.00
_cell.angle_gamma   90.00
#
_symmetry.space_group_name_H-M   'P 1'
#
loop_
_entity.id
_entity.type
_entity.pdbx_description
1 polymer ?
#
loop_
_entity_poly.entity_id
_entity_poly.type
_entity_poly.pdbx_seq_one_letter_code
_entity_poly.pdbx_strand_id
1 'polypeptide(L)'
;MSPLIQQLFRGRLIIIVLAPFLVGVSAVSQENLLPKPVTSEAFSHLTNHSPFLRSLDYSESFVLTGMARIEGNIYATLFDSESSESRIVSERMNPDGWQLVDVQGNESDLESLTANIQVNGGQVFAIRYQEAEFKPIRGAGGANRTAAGSGLNQEQIDSARRAGQDPAAGFRGDGYRGPPPPEILDKLRKISPAQREQLARRVMQMYNEGVDSEVRFKFYRESLDRAVQQR
;
A
#
# COMPACT_ATOMS: atom_id res chain seq x y z
N MET A 1 60.28 -5.51 -75.26
CA MET A 1 60.41 -5.82 -73.83
C MET A 1 59.97 -7.27 -73.63
N SER A 2 60.85 -8.06 -73.01
CA SER A 2 60.79 -9.52 -72.81
C SER A 2 59.63 -10.00 -71.90
N PRO A 3 59.35 -11.33 -71.84
CA PRO A 3 58.01 -11.95 -71.73
C PRO A 3 57.75 -12.72 -70.41
N LEU A 4 56.54 -13.28 -70.21
CA LEU A 4 56.25 -14.44 -69.32
C LEU A 4 54.80 -14.95 -69.61
N ILE A 5 54.55 -16.03 -70.36
CA ILE A 5 54.59 -17.49 -70.04
C ILE A 5 53.32 -18.03 -69.34
N GLN A 6 52.64 -18.95 -70.05
CA GLN A 6 51.89 -20.16 -69.60
C GLN A 6 50.62 -19.97 -68.76
N GLN A 7 49.59 -20.84 -68.71
CA GLN A 7 49.31 -22.24 -69.10
C GLN A 7 47.75 -22.35 -69.01
N LEU A 8 47.03 -22.93 -69.99
CA LEU A 8 46.54 -24.33 -70.05
C LEU A 8 45.42 -24.74 -69.05
N PHE A 9 44.51 -25.59 -69.55
CA PHE A 9 43.43 -26.37 -68.92
C PHE A 9 42.04 -25.69 -68.85
N ARG A 10 41.11 -26.03 -69.77
CA ARG A 10 40.21 -27.21 -69.77
C ARG A 10 39.38 -27.34 -68.48
N GLY A 11 38.06 -27.12 -68.58
CA GLY A 11 37.14 -27.77 -67.64
C GLY A 11 35.74 -27.17 -67.52
N ARG A 12 34.76 -27.92 -68.06
CA ARG A 12 33.41 -28.16 -67.51
C ARG A 12 32.32 -27.08 -67.60
N LEU A 13 31.47 -27.34 -68.60
CA LEU A 13 30.02 -27.10 -68.66
C LEU A 13 29.34 -27.26 -67.27
N ILE A 14 28.68 -26.20 -66.78
CA ILE A 14 27.75 -26.25 -65.64
C ILE A 14 26.35 -26.01 -66.21
N ILE A 15 25.52 -27.06 -66.19
CA ILE A 15 24.08 -26.98 -66.50
C ILE A 15 23.37 -26.62 -65.19
N ILE A 16 22.78 -25.42 -65.13
CA ILE A 16 21.94 -24.98 -64.00
C ILE A 16 20.53 -25.53 -64.25
N VAL A 17 20.12 -26.52 -63.45
CA VAL A 17 18.74 -27.00 -63.39
C VAL A 17 17.99 -26.14 -62.37
N LEU A 18 17.00 -25.38 -62.85
CA LEU A 18 16.10 -24.54 -62.06
C LEU A 18 14.99 -25.42 -61.46
N ALA A 19 15.01 -25.66 -60.15
CA ALA A 19 13.93 -26.34 -59.43
C ALA A 19 12.86 -25.32 -58.96
N PRO A 20 11.56 -25.60 -59.09
CA PRO A 20 10.52 -24.74 -58.55
C PRO A 20 10.38 -24.95 -57.04
N PHE A 21 10.61 -23.88 -56.27
CA PHE A 21 10.33 -23.82 -54.83
C PHE A 21 8.81 -23.81 -54.61
N LEU A 22 8.24 -24.95 -54.20
CA LEU A 22 6.88 -24.97 -53.65
C LEU A 22 6.90 -24.33 -52.27
N VAL A 23 6.28 -23.15 -52.15
CA VAL A 23 5.99 -22.52 -50.86
C VAL A 23 4.84 -23.29 -50.22
N GLY A 24 5.17 -24.18 -49.29
CA GLY A 24 4.19 -24.82 -48.41
C GLY A 24 3.64 -23.80 -47.42
N VAL A 25 2.38 -23.38 -47.60
CA VAL A 25 1.62 -22.68 -46.56
C VAL A 25 1.24 -23.72 -45.51
N SER A 26 1.93 -23.71 -44.37
CA SER A 26 1.54 -24.52 -43.21
C SER A 26 0.23 -24.00 -42.66
N ALA A 27 -0.84 -24.79 -42.81
CA ALA A 27 -2.08 -24.59 -42.09
C ALA A 27 -1.80 -24.69 -40.59
N VAL A 28 -2.02 -23.60 -39.85
CA VAL A 28 -1.93 -23.60 -38.38
C VAL A 28 -3.16 -24.34 -37.87
N SER A 29 -2.98 -25.62 -37.52
CA SER A 29 -4.05 -26.49 -37.01
C SER A 29 -4.68 -25.89 -35.76
N GLN A 30 -6.00 -25.70 -35.80
CA GLN A 30 -6.86 -25.11 -34.76
C GLN A 30 -6.80 -25.85 -33.40
N GLU A 31 -6.21 -27.04 -33.37
CA GLU A 31 -5.88 -27.86 -32.19
C GLU A 31 -4.98 -27.14 -31.16
N ASN A 32 -4.26 -26.10 -31.57
CA ASN A 32 -3.28 -25.41 -30.71
C ASN A 32 -3.87 -24.28 -29.85
N LEU A 33 -5.19 -24.06 -29.91
CA LEU A 33 -5.90 -23.02 -29.15
C LEU A 33 -6.58 -23.55 -27.87
N LEU A 34 -6.63 -24.86 -27.70
CA LEU A 34 -7.18 -25.48 -26.50
C LEU A 34 -6.07 -25.69 -25.46
N PRO A 35 -6.34 -25.42 -24.16
CA PRO A 35 -5.38 -25.74 -23.11
C PRO A 35 -5.07 -27.23 -23.17
N LYS A 36 -3.78 -27.56 -23.11
CA LYS A 36 -3.32 -28.95 -23.17
C LYS A 36 -3.98 -29.75 -22.03
N PRO A 37 -4.46 -30.98 -22.30
CA PRO A 37 -5.06 -31.81 -21.29
C PRO A 37 -4.05 -32.10 -20.17
N VAL A 38 -4.54 -32.08 -18.93
CA VAL A 38 -3.71 -32.30 -17.74
C VAL A 38 -3.18 -33.73 -17.77
N THR A 39 -1.85 -33.88 -17.73
CA THR A 39 -1.21 -35.21 -17.72
C THR A 39 -1.31 -35.84 -16.32
N SER A 40 -1.23 -37.16 -16.25
CA SER A 40 -1.19 -37.90 -14.97
C SER A 40 -0.04 -37.45 -14.07
N GLU A 41 1.10 -37.07 -14.65
CA GLU A 41 2.26 -36.52 -13.93
C GLU A 41 1.93 -35.16 -13.32
N ALA A 42 1.28 -34.25 -14.05
CA ALA A 42 0.81 -32.96 -13.51
C ALA A 42 -0.24 -33.15 -12.40
N PHE A 43 -1.09 -34.17 -12.52
CA PHE A 43 -2.07 -34.53 -11.48
C PHE A 43 -1.40 -35.03 -10.19
N SER A 44 -0.30 -35.78 -10.29
CA SER A 44 0.44 -36.24 -9.11
C SER A 44 1.03 -35.08 -8.30
N HIS A 45 1.52 -34.02 -8.96
CA HIS A 45 1.96 -32.80 -8.29
C HIS A 45 0.82 -32.08 -7.57
N LEU A 46 -0.36 -31.97 -8.21
CA LEU A 46 -1.55 -31.37 -7.60
C LEU A 46 -2.10 -32.19 -6.43
N THR A 47 -1.91 -33.51 -6.43
CA THR A 47 -2.39 -34.39 -5.34
C THR A 47 -1.45 -34.34 -4.15
N ASN A 48 -0.13 -34.38 -4.40
CA ASN A 48 0.90 -34.39 -3.37
C ASN A 48 1.17 -32.99 -2.76
N HIS A 49 0.97 -31.92 -3.54
CA HIS A 49 1.17 -30.53 -3.12
C HIS A 49 -0.05 -29.68 -3.49
N SER A 50 -1.25 -30.12 -3.07
CA SER A 50 -2.49 -29.42 -3.42
C SER A 50 -2.49 -28.00 -2.84
N PRO A 51 -2.57 -26.96 -3.69
CA PRO A 51 -2.74 -25.59 -3.21
C PRO A 51 -4.12 -25.38 -2.58
N PHE A 52 -5.09 -26.25 -2.88
CA PHE A 52 -6.47 -26.16 -2.38
C PHE A 52 -6.66 -26.80 -1.00
N LEU A 53 -5.69 -27.58 -0.52
CA LEU A 53 -5.70 -28.17 0.82
C LEU A 53 -4.83 -27.40 1.82
N ARG A 54 -4.14 -26.33 1.38
CA ARG A 54 -3.45 -25.45 2.31
C ARG A 54 -4.50 -24.65 3.07
N SER A 55 -4.78 -25.06 4.30
CA SER A 55 -5.42 -24.21 5.30
C SER A 55 -4.47 -23.04 5.53
N LEU A 56 -4.80 -21.88 4.97
CA LEU A 56 -4.08 -20.65 5.27
C LEU A 56 -4.57 -20.20 6.65
N ASP A 57 -3.76 -20.48 7.67
CA ASP A 57 -4.05 -20.01 9.02
C ASP A 57 -3.65 -18.53 9.12
N TYR A 58 -4.53 -17.67 8.63
CA TYR A 58 -4.36 -16.23 8.73
C TYR A 58 -4.49 -15.73 10.18
N SER A 59 -4.91 -16.56 11.14
CA SER A 59 -5.02 -16.13 12.53
C SER A 59 -3.65 -15.88 13.19
N GLU A 60 -2.58 -16.48 12.67
CA GLU A 60 -1.22 -16.28 13.19
C GLU A 60 -0.58 -14.99 12.69
N SER A 61 -0.88 -14.57 11.46
CA SER A 61 -0.29 -13.37 10.86
C SER A 61 -1.10 -12.10 11.15
N PHE A 62 -2.42 -12.21 11.35
CA PHE A 62 -3.30 -11.07 11.50
C PHE A 62 -3.71 -10.81 12.94
N VAL A 63 -3.77 -9.53 13.32
CA VAL A 63 -4.18 -9.06 14.64
C VAL A 63 -5.30 -8.05 14.50
N LEU A 64 -6.37 -8.19 15.29
CA LEU A 64 -7.40 -7.17 15.37
C LEU A 64 -6.87 -6.01 16.24
N THR A 65 -6.75 -4.82 15.65
CA THR A 65 -6.19 -3.64 16.33
C THR A 65 -7.24 -2.60 16.69
N GLY A 66 -8.45 -2.70 16.12
CA GLY A 66 -9.54 -1.82 16.48
C GLY A 66 -10.85 -2.19 15.80
N MET A 67 -11.94 -1.69 16.36
CA MET A 67 -13.26 -1.75 15.75
C MET A 67 -13.96 -0.39 15.87
N ALA A 68 -14.72 -0.04 14.85
CA ALA A 68 -15.50 1.19 14.82
C ALA A 68 -16.88 0.91 14.23
N ARG A 69 -17.89 1.60 14.76
CA ARG A 69 -19.22 1.61 14.17
C ARG A 69 -19.45 2.94 13.49
N ILE A 70 -19.63 2.93 12.18
CA ILE A 70 -19.83 4.13 11.35
C ILE A 70 -21.12 3.95 10.58
N GLU A 71 -22.08 4.86 10.78
CA GLU A 71 -23.39 4.84 10.09
C GLU A 71 -24.15 3.50 10.25
N GLY A 72 -23.99 2.84 11.41
CA GLY A 72 -24.61 1.55 11.69
C GLY A 72 -23.86 0.33 11.14
N ASN A 73 -22.79 0.53 10.35
CA ASN A 73 -21.94 -0.55 9.85
C ASN A 73 -20.73 -0.77 10.78
N ILE A 74 -20.34 -2.02 10.96
CA ILE A 74 -19.16 -2.39 11.74
C ILE A 74 -17.95 -2.47 10.83
N TYR A 75 -16.87 -1.82 11.27
CA TYR A 75 -15.56 -1.85 10.64
C TYR A 75 -14.56 -2.42 11.63
N ALA A 76 -13.78 -3.39 11.20
CA ALA A 76 -12.66 -3.93 11.95
C ALA A 76 -11.34 -3.59 11.24
N THR A 77 -10.33 -3.22 12.02
CA THR A 77 -8.98 -2.96 11.53
C THR A 77 -8.11 -4.15 11.84
N LEU A 78 -7.62 -4.82 10.80
CA LEU A 78 -6.71 -5.95 10.89
C LEU A 78 -5.30 -5.46 10.58
N PHE A 79 -4.34 -5.86 11.39
CA PHE A 79 -2.92 -5.62 11.16
C PHE A 79 -2.25 -6.93 10.77
N ASP A 80 -1.57 -6.91 9.63
CA ASP A 80 -0.74 -8.02 9.18
C ASP A 80 0.67 -7.85 9.73
N SER A 81 1.09 -8.77 10.59
CA SER A 81 2.43 -8.78 11.20
C SER A 81 3.54 -9.16 10.22
N GLU A 82 3.21 -9.83 9.11
CA GLU A 82 4.19 -10.24 8.09
C GLU A 82 4.51 -9.07 7.15
N SER A 83 3.47 -8.42 6.61
CA SER A 83 3.63 -7.28 5.69
C SER A 83 3.74 -5.92 6.40
N SER A 84 3.41 -5.85 7.69
CA SER A 84 3.26 -4.59 8.45
C SER A 84 2.21 -3.65 7.87
N GLU A 85 1.19 -4.18 7.19
CA GLU A 85 0.09 -3.41 6.61
C GLU A 85 -1.17 -3.51 7.48
N SER A 86 -1.96 -2.43 7.50
CA SER A 86 -3.29 -2.43 8.12
C SER A 86 -4.36 -2.45 7.04
N ARG A 87 -5.36 -3.32 7.20
CA ARG A 87 -6.51 -3.42 6.31
C ARG A 87 -7.80 -3.24 7.09
N ILE A 88 -8.75 -2.52 6.49
CA ILE A 88 -10.09 -2.34 7.05
C ILE A 88 -11.03 -3.36 6.39
N VAL A 89 -11.80 -4.05 7.23
CA VAL A 89 -12.80 -5.03 6.81
C VAL A 89 -14.16 -4.65 7.38
N SER A 90 -15.22 -4.98 6.63
CA SER A 90 -16.61 -4.71 6.98
C SER A 90 -17.48 -5.88 6.57
N GLU A 91 -18.76 -5.84 6.92
CA GLU A 91 -19.75 -6.85 6.48
C GLU A 91 -19.80 -7.01 4.96
N ARG A 92 -19.45 -5.96 4.21
CA ARG A 92 -19.28 -6.04 2.76
C ARG A 92 -17.86 -6.47 2.41
N MET A 93 -17.76 -7.45 1.51
CA MET A 93 -16.49 -7.88 0.93
C MET A 93 -15.80 -6.71 0.21
N ASN A 94 -14.52 -6.49 0.52
CA ASN A 94 -13.69 -5.49 -0.13
C ASN A 94 -13.06 -6.02 -1.43
N PRO A 95 -12.40 -5.18 -2.26
CA PRO A 95 -11.76 -5.63 -3.51
C PRO A 95 -10.66 -6.68 -3.33
N ASP A 96 -10.04 -6.73 -2.15
CA ASP A 96 -9.03 -7.73 -1.79
C ASP A 96 -9.67 -9.08 -1.38
N GLY A 97 -11.00 -9.17 -1.39
CA GLY A 97 -11.77 -10.36 -1.05
C GLY A 97 -12.06 -10.53 0.44
N TRP A 98 -11.77 -9.55 1.29
CA TRP A 98 -11.93 -9.66 2.74
C TRP A 98 -13.30 -9.20 3.18
N GLN A 99 -13.92 -9.97 4.07
CA GLN A 99 -15.23 -9.71 4.63
C GLN A 99 -15.25 -10.02 6.12
N LEU A 100 -15.86 -9.14 6.91
CA LEU A 100 -16.24 -9.40 8.30
C LEU A 100 -17.54 -10.20 8.32
N VAL A 101 -17.52 -11.39 8.87
CA VAL A 101 -18.70 -12.27 8.96
C VAL A 101 -19.44 -12.03 10.27
N ASP A 102 -18.71 -11.92 11.37
CA ASP A 102 -19.27 -11.79 12.71
C ASP A 102 -18.24 -11.17 13.66
N VAL A 103 -18.73 -10.62 14.77
CA VAL A 103 -17.90 -10.10 15.86
C VAL A 103 -18.42 -10.68 17.16
N GLN A 104 -17.51 -11.32 17.91
CA GLN A 104 -17.80 -11.92 19.20
C GLN A 104 -17.05 -11.17 20.30
N GLY A 105 -17.60 -11.22 21.52
CA GLY A 105 -17.04 -10.54 22.68
C GLY A 105 -17.87 -9.34 23.11
N ASN A 106 -17.35 -8.60 24.07
CA ASN A 106 -17.98 -7.42 24.62
C ASN A 106 -17.35 -6.16 24.01
N GLU A 107 -18.15 -5.30 23.38
CA GLU A 107 -17.68 -4.04 22.79
C GLU A 107 -17.02 -3.10 23.81
N SER A 108 -17.35 -3.23 25.10
CA SER A 108 -16.74 -2.45 26.19
C SER A 108 -15.40 -3.02 26.68
N ASP A 109 -15.09 -4.27 26.32
CA ASP A 109 -13.87 -4.98 26.73
C ASP A 109 -13.11 -5.46 25.49
N LEU A 110 -12.18 -4.63 25.05
CA LEU A 110 -11.41 -4.84 23.82
C LEU A 110 -10.68 -6.19 23.82
N GLU A 111 -10.17 -6.66 24.95
CA GLU A 111 -9.42 -7.93 25.05
C GLU A 111 -10.30 -9.16 24.79
N SER A 112 -11.61 -9.04 25.01
CA SER A 112 -12.57 -10.11 24.73
C SER A 112 -12.99 -10.18 23.26
N LEU A 113 -12.63 -9.18 22.45
CA LEU A 113 -13.10 -9.06 21.08
C LEU A 113 -12.43 -10.05 20.14
N THR A 114 -13.26 -10.69 19.33
CA THR A 114 -12.85 -11.61 18.28
C THR A 114 -13.63 -11.29 17.01
N ALA A 115 -12.92 -10.99 15.92
CA ALA A 115 -13.51 -10.78 14.62
C ALA A 115 -13.44 -12.07 13.80
N ASN A 116 -14.58 -12.52 13.29
CA ASN A 116 -14.68 -13.65 12.37
C ASN A 116 -14.61 -13.13 10.93
N ILE A 117 -13.55 -13.51 10.22
CA ILE A 117 -13.21 -12.97 8.91
C ILE A 117 -13.25 -14.07 7.86
N GLN A 118 -13.74 -13.72 6.67
CA GLN A 118 -13.71 -14.57 5.48
C GLN A 118 -12.90 -13.89 4.38
N VAL A 119 -12.12 -14.67 3.63
CA VAL A 119 -11.35 -14.20 2.46
C VAL A 119 -11.79 -14.96 1.21
N ASN A 120 -12.16 -14.23 0.17
CA ASN A 120 -12.60 -14.74 -1.14
C ASN A 120 -13.72 -15.79 -1.05
N GLY A 121 -14.64 -15.66 -0.09
CA GLY A 121 -15.70 -16.65 0.13
C GLY A 121 -15.21 -18.01 0.66
N GLY A 122 -13.97 -18.07 1.14
CA GLY A 122 -13.33 -19.28 1.66
C GLY A 122 -13.67 -19.57 3.13
N GLN A 123 -12.68 -20.12 3.84
CA GLN A 123 -12.81 -20.46 5.26
C GLN A 123 -12.95 -19.20 6.13
N VAL A 124 -13.79 -19.29 7.16
CA VAL A 124 -13.92 -18.27 8.20
C VAL A 124 -12.90 -18.55 9.29
N PHE A 125 -12.13 -17.54 9.67
CA PHE A 125 -11.16 -17.62 10.76
C PHE A 125 -11.38 -16.51 11.78
N ALA A 126 -11.07 -16.81 13.03
CA ALA A 126 -11.26 -15.93 14.16
C ALA A 126 -9.95 -15.20 14.47
N ILE A 127 -10.00 -13.87 14.49
CA ILE A 127 -8.88 -13.00 14.80
C ILE A 127 -9.18 -12.27 16.10
N ARG A 128 -8.30 -12.43 17.10
CA ARG A 128 -8.47 -11.80 18.40
C ARG A 128 -7.88 -10.40 18.42
N TYR A 129 -8.47 -9.56 19.26
CA TYR A 129 -7.84 -8.31 19.63
C TYR A 129 -6.50 -8.57 20.30
N GLN A 130 -5.47 -7.88 19.84
CA GLN A 130 -4.26 -7.71 20.61
C GLN A 130 -3.84 -6.26 20.48
N GLU A 131 -3.32 -5.71 21.57
CA GLU A 131 -2.60 -4.45 21.51
C GLU A 131 -1.33 -4.70 20.69
N ALA A 132 -1.37 -4.33 19.41
CA ALA A 132 -0.20 -4.43 18.55
C ALA A 132 0.90 -3.57 19.18
N GLU A 133 1.97 -4.20 19.67
CA GLU A 133 3.17 -3.50 20.09
C GLU A 133 3.82 -2.87 18.85
N PHE A 134 3.36 -1.68 18.48
CA PHE A 134 4.01 -0.87 17.47
C PHE A 134 5.40 -0.55 17.99
N LYS A 135 6.41 -1.32 17.55
CA LYS A 135 7.79 -0.83 17.52
C LYS A 135 7.86 0.03 16.26
N PRO A 136 7.69 1.37 16.35
CA PRO A 136 8.01 2.22 15.22
C PRO A 136 9.44 1.86 14.83
N ILE A 137 9.66 1.49 13.56
CA ILE A 137 10.99 1.31 13.00
C ILE A 137 11.78 2.55 13.43
N ARG A 138 12.78 2.30 14.29
CA ARG A 138 13.59 3.31 14.94
C ARG A 138 14.37 4.05 13.86
N GLY A 139 13.78 5.09 13.29
CA GLY A 139 14.53 6.23 12.78
C GLY A 139 15.17 6.91 13.99
N ALA A 140 16.49 6.87 14.04
CA ALA A 140 17.33 7.37 15.13
C ALA A 140 16.88 8.73 15.68
N GLY A 141 16.68 8.82 17.00
CA GLY A 141 16.43 10.08 17.69
C GLY A 141 15.75 9.93 19.05
N GLY A 142 16.57 9.67 20.08
CA GLY A 142 16.45 10.24 21.44
C GLY A 142 15.12 10.19 22.22
N ALA A 143 15.19 9.45 23.34
CA ALA A 143 14.64 9.77 24.67
C ALA A 143 13.17 9.48 25.02
N ASN A 144 13.04 8.66 26.08
CA ASN A 144 11.95 8.46 27.05
C ASN A 144 10.49 8.52 26.57
N ARG A 145 9.92 7.33 26.39
CA ARG A 145 8.48 7.11 26.19
C ARG A 145 7.80 6.77 27.51
N THR A 146 6.94 7.65 27.99
CA THR A 146 5.72 7.24 28.69
C THR A 146 4.62 7.05 27.65
N ALA A 147 3.85 5.98 27.83
CA ALA A 147 2.78 5.53 26.95
C ALA A 147 1.65 6.56 26.80
N ALA A 148 1.22 6.82 25.56
CA ALA A 148 -0.12 7.28 25.18
C ALA A 148 -0.24 7.18 23.66
N GLY A 149 -1.23 6.44 23.17
CA GLY A 149 -1.47 6.21 21.75
C GLY A 149 -1.84 7.47 20.98
N SER A 150 -1.75 7.38 19.63
CA SER A 150 -2.36 8.29 18.64
C SER A 150 -2.51 9.75 19.07
N GLY A 151 -1.43 10.28 19.65
CA GLY A 151 -1.44 11.54 20.38
C GLY A 151 -0.18 12.31 20.04
N LEU A 152 -0.29 13.62 20.02
CA LEU A 152 0.88 14.48 19.93
C LEU A 152 1.71 14.29 21.20
N ASN A 153 3.02 14.09 21.06
CA ASN A 153 3.91 14.12 22.22
C ASN A 153 3.98 15.57 22.77
N GLN A 154 4.52 15.74 23.99
CA GLN A 154 4.55 17.05 24.65
C GLN A 154 5.29 18.11 23.81
N GLU A 155 6.36 17.73 23.12
CA GLU A 155 7.13 18.61 22.23
C GLU A 155 6.32 19.08 21.01
N GLN A 156 5.50 18.18 20.45
CA GLN A 156 4.57 18.49 19.36
C GLN A 156 3.45 19.41 19.84
N ILE A 157 2.94 19.18 21.05
CA ILE A 157 1.95 20.07 21.68
C ILE A 157 2.54 21.48 21.87
N ASP A 158 3.76 21.57 22.39
CA ASP A 158 4.40 22.86 22.66
C ASP A 158 4.80 23.58 21.38
N SER A 159 5.23 22.85 20.35
CA SER A 159 5.50 23.44 19.02
C SER A 159 4.22 23.89 18.32
N ALA A 160 3.11 23.16 18.44
CA ALA A 160 1.82 23.61 17.91
C ALA A 160 1.30 24.85 18.64
N ARG A 161 1.46 24.91 19.97
CA ARG A 161 1.14 26.11 20.77
C ARG A 161 2.00 27.30 20.33
N ARG A 162 3.30 27.07 20.10
CA ARG A 162 4.22 28.10 19.57
C ARG A 162 3.77 28.60 18.21
N ALA A 163 3.40 27.72 17.28
CA ALA A 163 2.86 28.11 15.97
C ALA A 163 1.53 28.89 16.08
N GLY A 164 0.74 28.59 17.12
CA GLY A 164 -0.45 29.36 17.49
C GLY A 164 -0.13 30.79 17.88
N GLN A 165 0.94 31.01 18.64
CA GLN A 165 1.36 32.32 19.13
C GLN A 165 2.16 33.10 18.08
N ASP A 166 3.14 32.45 17.47
CA ASP A 166 4.04 32.99 16.45
C ASP A 166 3.86 32.24 15.12
N PRO A 167 3.09 32.80 14.17
CA PRO A 167 2.89 32.19 12.86
C PRO A 167 4.16 32.20 11.99
N ALA A 168 5.18 33.02 12.33
CA ALA A 168 6.42 33.12 11.57
C ALA A 168 7.41 32.02 11.93
N ALA A 169 7.27 31.41 13.11
CA ALA A 169 8.14 30.31 13.56
C ALA A 169 8.01 29.05 12.69
N GLY A 170 6.88 28.87 12.01
CA GLY A 170 6.55 27.62 11.32
C GLY A 170 6.45 26.44 12.28
N PHE A 171 6.20 25.26 11.74
CA PHE A 171 6.19 24.04 12.54
C PHE A 171 6.42 22.78 11.71
N ARG A 172 6.76 21.68 12.37
CA ARG A 172 7.01 20.41 11.69
C ARG A 172 5.76 19.91 10.97
N GLY A 173 5.85 19.78 9.65
CA GLY A 173 4.78 19.25 8.81
C GLY A 173 4.00 20.32 8.02
N ASP A 174 4.29 21.61 8.23
CA ASP A 174 3.72 22.72 7.45
C ASP A 174 4.16 22.78 5.99
N GLY A 175 5.15 21.96 5.60
CA GLY A 175 5.66 21.80 4.24
C GLY A 175 6.70 22.84 3.83
N TYR A 176 7.13 23.73 4.73
CA TYR A 176 8.09 24.78 4.42
C TYR A 176 9.47 24.47 5.03
N ARG A 177 10.54 24.72 4.26
CA ARG A 177 11.91 24.74 4.80
C ARG A 177 12.19 26.13 5.37
N GLY A 178 11.92 26.30 6.66
CA GLY A 178 12.07 27.58 7.35
C GLY A 178 10.74 28.32 7.50
N PRO A 179 10.74 29.65 7.68
CA PRO A 179 9.51 30.39 7.91
C PRO A 179 8.54 30.25 6.72
N PRO A 180 7.21 30.22 6.97
CA PRO A 180 6.23 30.16 5.90
C PRO A 180 6.36 31.34 4.93
N PRO A 181 6.04 31.16 3.63
CA PRO A 181 6.01 32.24 2.66
C PRO A 181 5.10 33.39 3.10
N PRO A 182 5.37 34.64 2.64
CA PRO A 182 4.62 35.81 3.07
C PRO A 182 3.10 35.69 2.83
N GLU A 183 2.69 35.07 1.71
CA GLU A 183 1.27 34.82 1.42
C GLU A 183 0.59 33.98 2.52
N ILE A 184 1.30 32.98 3.04
CA ILE A 184 0.78 32.06 4.07
C ILE A 184 0.78 32.74 5.43
N LEU A 185 1.81 33.54 5.72
CA LEU A 185 1.85 34.37 6.93
C LEU A 185 0.69 35.35 6.99
N ASP A 186 0.33 35.96 5.87
CA ASP A 186 -0.83 36.86 5.81
C ASP A 186 -2.14 36.12 6.11
N LYS A 187 -2.31 34.90 5.58
CA LYS A 187 -3.46 34.04 5.91
C LYS A 187 -3.46 33.63 7.39
N LEU A 188 -2.31 33.25 7.93
CA LEU A 188 -2.15 32.89 9.34
C LEU A 188 -2.43 34.08 10.29
N ARG A 189 -2.08 35.30 9.89
CA ARG A 189 -2.39 36.52 10.66
C ARG A 189 -3.88 36.85 10.63
N LYS A 190 -4.60 36.42 9.59
CA LYS A 190 -6.05 36.59 9.46
C LYS A 190 -6.86 35.59 10.28
N ILE A 191 -6.28 34.52 10.82
CA ILE A 191 -6.99 33.55 11.66
C ILE A 191 -6.58 33.68 13.13
N SER A 192 -7.41 33.19 14.05
CA SER A 192 -7.14 33.32 15.49
C SER A 192 -5.96 32.44 15.94
N PRO A 193 -5.27 32.80 17.04
CA PRO A 193 -4.21 31.97 17.62
C PRO A 193 -4.66 30.53 17.91
N ALA A 194 -5.89 30.37 18.41
CA ALA A 194 -6.48 29.05 18.68
C ALA A 194 -6.68 28.23 17.39
N GLN A 195 -7.17 28.85 16.32
CA GLN A 195 -7.31 28.17 15.01
C GLN A 195 -5.96 27.77 14.42
N ARG A 196 -4.93 28.61 14.56
CA ARG A 196 -3.56 28.27 14.14
C ARG A 196 -3.01 27.08 14.90
N GLU A 197 -3.18 27.07 16.21
CA GLU A 197 -2.74 25.96 17.05
C GLU A 197 -3.46 24.65 16.69
N GLN A 198 -4.79 24.69 16.52
CA GLN A 198 -5.57 23.52 16.11
C GLN A 198 -5.13 22.97 14.76
N LEU A 199 -4.85 23.86 13.80
CA LEU A 199 -4.34 23.48 12.49
C LEU A 199 -2.96 22.82 12.59
N ALA A 200 -2.04 23.40 13.37
CA ALA A 200 -0.71 22.83 13.60
C ALA A 200 -0.80 21.45 14.27
N ARG A 201 -1.67 21.29 15.27
CA ARG A 201 -1.93 20.01 15.94
C ARG A 201 -2.40 18.95 14.95
N ARG A 202 -3.37 19.28 14.09
CA ARG A 202 -3.89 18.33 13.11
C ARG A 202 -2.83 17.91 12.10
N VAL A 203 -2.02 18.85 11.62
CA VAL A 203 -0.93 18.55 10.68
C VAL A 203 0.15 17.67 11.30
N MET A 204 0.50 17.89 12.57
CA MET A 204 1.43 17.01 13.29
C MET A 204 0.84 15.62 13.57
N GLN A 205 -0.48 15.54 13.78
CA GLN A 205 -1.14 14.25 13.94
C GLN A 205 -1.07 13.46 12.64
N MET A 206 -1.39 14.08 11.50
CA MET A 206 -1.22 13.45 10.19
C MET A 206 0.23 13.05 9.90
N TYR A 207 1.20 13.82 10.42
CA TYR A 207 2.61 13.43 10.35
C TYR A 207 2.89 12.13 11.12
N ASN A 208 2.34 11.98 12.32
CA ASN A 208 2.47 10.77 13.14
C ASN A 208 1.69 9.58 12.54
N GLU A 209 0.56 9.85 11.89
CA GLU A 209 -0.26 8.87 11.14
C GLU A 209 0.44 8.37 9.86
N GLY A 210 1.61 8.93 9.50
CA GLY A 210 2.34 8.54 8.29
C GLY A 210 1.73 9.07 6.98
N VAL A 211 0.77 9.98 7.04
CA VAL A 211 0.15 10.61 5.86
C VAL A 211 1.23 11.30 5.03
N ASP A 212 1.18 11.16 3.71
CA ASP A 212 2.20 11.74 2.83
C ASP A 212 2.37 13.26 2.99
N SER A 213 3.59 13.74 2.77
CA SER A 213 3.95 15.16 2.92
C SER A 213 3.14 16.10 2.04
N GLU A 214 2.82 15.72 0.80
CA GLU A 214 2.02 16.52 -0.11
C GLU A 214 0.57 16.61 0.35
N VAL A 215 0.03 15.51 0.86
CA VAL A 215 -1.34 15.44 1.40
C VAL A 215 -1.48 16.32 2.63
N ARG A 216 -0.52 16.26 3.56
CA ARG A 216 -0.50 17.15 4.74
C ARG A 216 -0.40 18.61 4.35
N PHE A 217 0.45 18.91 3.37
CA PHE A 217 0.64 20.27 2.86
C PHE A 217 -0.62 20.82 2.20
N LYS A 218 -1.27 20.01 1.36
CA LYS A 218 -2.55 20.35 0.73
C LYS A 218 -3.62 20.63 1.78
N PHE A 219 -3.79 19.73 2.76
CA PHE A 219 -4.72 19.91 3.87
C PHE A 219 -4.47 21.23 4.63
N TYR A 220 -3.20 21.53 4.92
CA TYR A 220 -2.81 22.74 5.63
C TYR A 220 -3.25 24.00 4.86
N ARG A 221 -2.96 24.07 3.56
CA ARG A 221 -3.34 25.19 2.71
C ARG A 221 -4.86 25.34 2.58
N GLU A 222 -5.57 24.26 2.29
CA GLU A 222 -7.03 24.28 2.16
C GLU A 222 -7.71 24.69 3.46
N SER A 223 -7.20 24.23 4.61
CA SER A 223 -7.74 24.60 5.91
C SER A 223 -7.49 26.06 6.25
N LEU A 224 -6.35 26.62 5.87
CA LEU A 224 -6.10 28.07 5.96
C LEU A 224 -7.07 28.86 5.08
N ASP A 225 -7.24 28.45 3.83
CA ASP A 225 -8.12 29.16 2.90
C ASP A 225 -9.57 29.17 3.40
N ARG A 226 -10.07 28.03 3.88
CA ARG A 226 -11.41 27.94 4.50
C ARG A 226 -11.53 28.81 5.75
N ALA A 227 -10.53 28.78 6.64
CA ALA A 227 -10.58 29.54 7.88
C ALA A 227 -10.55 31.06 7.66
N VAL A 228 -9.91 31.52 6.57
CA VAL A 228 -9.93 32.93 6.16
C VAL A 228 -11.28 33.32 5.55
N GLN A 229 -11.95 32.41 4.83
CA GLN A 229 -13.26 32.65 4.21
C GLN A 229 -14.43 32.67 5.19
N GLN A 230 -14.33 31.96 6.32
CA GLN A 230 -15.39 31.87 7.33
C GLN A 230 -15.45 33.07 8.29
N ARG A 231 -14.79 34.17 7.96
CA ARG A 231 -14.80 35.43 8.73
C ARG A 231 -15.73 36.46 8.13
#